data_AF-E3NSK3-F1
#
_entry.id   AF-E3NSK3-F1
#
_cell.length_a   1.000
_cell.length_b   1.000
_cell.length_c   1.000
_cell.angle_alpha   90.00
_cell.angle_beta   90.00
_cell.angle_gamma   90.00
#
_symmetry.space_group_name_H-M   'P 1'
#
loop_
_entity.id
_entity.type
_entity.pdbx_description
1 polymer ?
#
loop_
_entity_poly.entity_id
_entity_poly.type
_entity_poly.pdbx_seq_one_letter_code
_entity_poly.pdbx_strand_id
1 'polypeptide(L)'
;MPGIKSDSYALIQDYQSEFLQCREILYVAFSDVKQFGNYQGVSCFNPDLCPVIIDARNGSGAAVRMSTSPHFLEEAVLNSNNMAVFTGIVDESHKVAEYTNEHKLSVAQKFDGLFTTYVIDKAMGIIYLSSDNLDSNWTSIINGRTGIVASKNYGTLSNDQNTLETFTSPSKIVYDMSLVFKKWDLQGDATLTITSSAGGKVISSSTYNSTHLPPDVKFTFGDNLVIKYDSNGPETIGVLINFSFDLGTNNSNWITSTDMPGGTTTKSPPVVSTTTVGTITRGTTQRFETTTKSRTIHSLFVSISLVFISMFL
;
A
#
# COMPACT_ATOMS: atom_id res chain seq x y z
N MET A 1 7.97 -32.46 -13.20
CA MET A 1 8.25 -31.81 -11.91
C MET A 1 8.96 -30.49 -12.22
N PRO A 2 8.36 -29.33 -11.89
CA PRO A 2 9.02 -28.05 -12.06
C PRO A 2 10.28 -28.02 -11.18
N GLY A 3 11.42 -27.65 -11.77
CA GLY A 3 12.70 -27.57 -11.07
C GLY A 3 12.68 -26.38 -10.10
N ILE A 4 12.53 -26.67 -8.82
CA ILE A 4 12.64 -25.68 -7.74
C ILE A 4 14.12 -25.29 -7.63
N LYS A 5 14.45 -24.02 -7.93
CA LYS A 5 15.82 -23.48 -7.79
C LYS A 5 16.18 -23.34 -6.30
N SER A 6 17.45 -23.52 -5.96
CA SER A 6 17.98 -23.48 -4.58
C SER A 6 17.60 -22.22 -3.80
N ASP A 7 17.40 -21.10 -4.48
CA ASP A 7 17.07 -19.81 -3.85
C ASP A 7 15.64 -19.81 -3.27
N SER A 8 14.79 -20.73 -3.73
CA SER A 8 13.44 -20.96 -3.17
C SER A 8 13.48 -21.63 -1.80
N TYR A 9 14.60 -22.28 -1.43
CA TYR A 9 14.79 -22.84 -0.10
C TYR A 9 14.99 -21.74 0.95
N ALA A 10 15.55 -20.58 0.60
CA ALA A 10 15.82 -19.52 1.58
C ALA A 10 14.55 -19.00 2.27
N LEU A 11 13.41 -18.92 1.57
CA LEU A 11 12.12 -18.54 2.17
C LEU A 11 11.52 -19.60 3.11
N ILE A 12 11.89 -20.88 2.94
CA ILE A 12 11.36 -22.00 3.74
C ILE A 12 12.34 -22.41 4.86
N GLN A 13 13.66 -22.28 4.65
CA GLN A 13 14.68 -22.71 5.60
C GLN A 13 15.08 -21.65 6.62
N ASP A 14 14.96 -20.35 6.34
CA ASP A 14 15.44 -19.31 7.27
C ASP A 14 14.47 -19.02 8.44
N TYR A 15 13.33 -19.73 8.49
CA TYR A 15 12.31 -19.58 9.55
C TYR A 15 12.08 -20.83 10.39
N GLN A 16 12.79 -21.94 10.14
CA GLN A 16 12.65 -23.14 10.98
C GLN A 16 13.43 -23.07 12.30
N SER A 17 14.30 -22.08 12.52
CA SER A 17 15.12 -22.03 13.73
C SER A 17 14.48 -21.31 14.92
N GLU A 18 13.42 -20.49 14.74
CA GLU A 18 12.79 -19.78 15.85
C GLU A 18 11.25 -19.69 15.71
N PHE A 19 10.56 -20.20 16.73
CA PHE A 19 9.13 -20.02 17.06
C PHE A 19 8.04 -20.89 16.39
N LEU A 20 7.24 -21.50 17.27
CA LEU A 20 6.03 -22.33 17.04
C LEU A 20 4.85 -21.59 16.36
N GLN A 21 5.02 -20.36 15.89
CA GLN A 21 4.01 -19.55 15.17
C GLN A 21 4.04 -19.79 13.64
N CYS A 22 4.99 -20.60 13.15
CA CYS A 22 5.25 -20.83 11.73
C CYS A 22 4.17 -21.63 10.97
N ARG A 23 3.22 -22.28 11.63
CA ARG A 23 2.32 -23.21 10.93
C ARG A 23 1.31 -22.51 10.02
N GLU A 24 0.81 -21.35 10.44
CA GLU A 24 -0.08 -20.51 9.60
C GLU A 24 0.71 -19.72 8.55
N ILE A 25 1.86 -19.13 8.94
CA ILE A 25 2.74 -18.36 8.04
C ILE A 25 3.24 -19.23 6.88
N LEU A 26 3.68 -20.45 7.17
CA LEU A 26 4.12 -21.42 6.16
C LEU A 26 2.98 -21.85 5.24
N TYR A 27 1.75 -21.96 5.76
CA TYR A 27 0.59 -22.37 4.96
C TYR A 27 0.15 -21.27 4.00
N VAL A 28 0.12 -20.02 4.46
CA VAL A 28 -0.22 -18.84 3.63
C VAL A 28 0.78 -18.71 2.48
N ALA A 29 2.07 -18.64 2.81
CA ALA A 29 3.13 -18.56 1.80
C ALA A 29 3.09 -19.74 0.81
N PHE A 30 2.81 -20.96 1.28
CA PHE A 30 2.75 -22.15 0.41
C PHE A 30 1.48 -22.21 -0.45
N SER A 31 0.36 -21.66 0.01
CA SER A 31 -0.88 -21.57 -0.77
C SER A 31 -0.77 -20.50 -1.87
N ASP A 32 -0.18 -19.35 -1.54
CA ASP A 32 -0.01 -18.24 -2.48
C ASP A 32 0.94 -18.57 -3.63
N VAL A 33 1.96 -19.41 -3.42
CA VAL A 33 2.95 -19.72 -4.48
C VAL A 33 2.53 -20.84 -5.42
N LYS A 34 1.63 -21.74 -5.02
CA LYS A 34 1.20 -22.89 -5.84
C LYS A 34 0.49 -22.53 -7.13
N GLN A 35 -0.13 -21.35 -7.18
CA GLN A 35 -0.85 -20.86 -8.35
C GLN A 35 0.07 -20.34 -9.46
N PHE A 36 1.36 -20.12 -9.17
CA PHE A 36 2.31 -19.56 -10.13
C PHE A 36 3.05 -20.64 -10.92
N GLY A 37 3.28 -20.35 -12.20
CA GLY A 37 4.11 -21.21 -13.06
C GLY A 37 5.58 -21.20 -12.63
N ASN A 38 6.07 -20.06 -12.15
CA ASN A 38 7.36 -19.90 -11.50
C ASN A 38 7.25 -18.95 -10.31
N TYR A 39 8.01 -19.21 -9.25
CA TYR A 39 8.15 -18.28 -8.14
C TYR A 39 9.59 -18.27 -7.62
N GLN A 40 10.00 -17.18 -6.99
CA GLN A 40 11.29 -17.09 -6.29
C GLN A 40 11.19 -16.22 -5.04
N GLY A 41 12.09 -16.49 -4.09
CA GLY A 41 12.33 -15.59 -2.96
C GLY A 41 13.25 -14.45 -3.34
N VAL A 42 13.04 -13.30 -2.70
CA VAL A 42 13.83 -12.10 -2.90
C VAL A 42 14.60 -11.78 -1.63
N SER A 43 15.93 -11.84 -1.72
CA SER A 43 16.85 -11.43 -0.66
C SER A 43 17.58 -10.16 -1.11
N CYS A 44 16.92 -9.01 -0.93
CA CYS A 44 17.46 -7.69 -1.26
C CYS A 44 17.55 -6.87 0.04
N PHE A 45 18.53 -7.19 0.87
CA PHE A 45 18.78 -6.52 2.16
C PHE A 45 19.97 -5.55 2.14
N ASN A 46 20.75 -5.57 1.06
CA ASN A 46 21.82 -4.60 0.84
C ASN A 46 21.24 -3.28 0.30
N PRO A 47 21.92 -2.14 0.55
CA PRO A 47 21.47 -0.82 0.11
C PRO A 47 21.55 -0.64 -1.42
N ASP A 48 22.37 -1.45 -2.11
CA ASP A 48 22.50 -1.36 -3.56
C ASP A 48 21.21 -1.78 -4.31
N LEU A 49 21.01 -1.20 -5.49
CA LEU A 49 19.98 -1.61 -6.46
C LEU A 49 20.05 -3.14 -6.69
N CYS A 50 19.00 -3.82 -6.25
CA CYS A 50 18.88 -5.27 -6.31
C CYS A 50 17.98 -5.69 -7.48
N PRO A 51 18.55 -6.21 -8.59
CA PRO A 51 17.77 -6.67 -9.72
C PRO A 51 17.12 -8.02 -9.42
N VAL A 52 15.82 -8.14 -9.69
CA VAL A 52 15.04 -9.36 -9.52
C VAL A 52 14.38 -9.71 -10.85
N ILE A 53 14.74 -10.86 -11.42
CA ILE A 53 14.22 -11.32 -12.72
C ILE A 53 13.02 -12.24 -12.47
N ILE A 54 11.82 -11.83 -12.87
CA ILE A 54 10.61 -12.64 -12.75
C ILE A 54 10.31 -13.28 -14.11
N ASP A 55 10.05 -14.59 -14.14
CA ASP A 55 9.81 -15.35 -15.37
C ASP A 55 8.37 -15.89 -15.44
N ALA A 56 7.53 -15.30 -16.29
CA ALA A 56 6.15 -15.73 -16.51
C ALA A 56 5.92 -16.52 -17.81
N ARG A 57 6.99 -17.05 -18.46
CA ARG A 57 6.84 -17.73 -19.76
C ARG A 57 6.09 -19.06 -19.70
N ASN A 58 5.98 -19.66 -18.52
CA ASN A 58 5.32 -20.95 -18.29
C ASN A 58 4.11 -20.81 -17.34
N GLY A 59 3.39 -19.68 -17.45
CA GLY A 59 2.34 -19.26 -16.51
C GLY A 59 2.82 -18.10 -15.61
N SER A 60 1.92 -17.47 -14.87
CA SER A 60 2.23 -16.28 -14.07
C SER A 60 3.46 -16.49 -13.19
N GLY A 61 4.35 -15.50 -13.19
CA GLY A 61 5.59 -15.50 -12.44
C GLY A 61 5.47 -14.63 -11.20
N ALA A 62 6.07 -15.06 -10.08
CA ALA A 62 6.06 -14.29 -8.84
C ALA A 62 7.45 -14.13 -8.21
N ALA A 63 7.66 -13.00 -7.55
CA ALA A 63 8.79 -12.77 -6.66
C ALA A 63 8.27 -12.31 -5.30
N VAL A 64 8.69 -13.00 -4.24
CA VAL A 64 8.20 -12.77 -2.87
C VAL A 64 9.35 -12.25 -2.01
N ARG A 65 9.19 -11.05 -1.47
CA ARG A 65 10.08 -10.50 -0.44
C ARG A 65 9.43 -10.67 0.93
N MET A 66 10.21 -11.12 1.91
CA MET A 66 9.80 -11.14 3.31
C MET A 66 10.70 -10.23 4.13
N SER A 67 10.13 -9.23 4.79
CA SER A 67 10.87 -8.31 5.66
C SER A 67 9.95 -7.53 6.57
N THR A 68 10.42 -7.20 7.77
CA THR A 68 9.73 -6.27 8.68
C THR A 68 10.03 -4.80 8.36
N SER A 69 10.95 -4.55 7.44
CA SER A 69 11.37 -3.21 7.00
C SER A 69 10.83 -2.90 5.60
N PRO A 70 10.46 -1.64 5.34
CA PRO A 70 10.01 -1.23 4.01
C PRO A 70 11.13 -1.36 2.99
N HIS A 71 10.73 -1.39 1.72
CA HIS A 71 11.63 -1.30 0.57
C HIS A 71 10.99 -0.45 -0.52
N PHE A 72 11.79 -0.13 -1.52
CA PHE A 72 11.42 0.73 -2.64
C PHE A 72 11.55 -0.03 -3.94
N LEU A 73 10.54 0.09 -4.80
CA LEU A 73 10.60 -0.32 -6.19
C LEU A 73 11.04 0.88 -7.01
N GLU A 74 12.27 0.84 -7.51
CA GLU A 74 12.92 1.94 -8.24
C GLU A 74 12.58 1.92 -9.73
N GLU A 75 12.58 0.74 -10.34
CA GLU A 75 12.37 0.56 -11.78
C GLU A 75 11.72 -0.80 -12.05
N ALA A 76 10.87 -0.85 -13.08
CA ALA A 76 10.24 -2.08 -13.55
C ALA A 76 10.32 -2.17 -15.09
N VAL A 77 11.17 -3.08 -15.58
CA VAL A 77 11.29 -3.39 -17.01
C VAL A 77 10.40 -4.60 -17.30
N LEU A 78 9.17 -4.34 -17.74
CA LEU A 78 8.11 -5.36 -17.81
C LEU A 78 8.01 -6.10 -19.16
N ASN A 79 8.65 -5.65 -20.25
CA ASN A 79 8.66 -6.35 -21.56
C ASN A 79 7.30 -6.91 -22.01
N SER A 80 6.25 -6.09 -22.06
CA SER A 80 4.85 -6.48 -22.37
C SER A 80 4.10 -7.30 -21.30
N ASN A 81 4.63 -7.36 -20.07
CA ASN A 81 3.87 -7.81 -18.90
C ASN A 81 3.04 -6.67 -18.28
N ASN A 82 2.02 -7.06 -17.55
CA ASN A 82 1.50 -6.25 -16.45
C ASN A 82 2.09 -6.77 -15.13
N MET A 83 2.33 -5.87 -14.19
CA MET A 83 2.77 -6.23 -12.84
C MET A 83 1.76 -5.78 -11.80
N ALA A 84 1.35 -6.68 -10.93
CA ALA A 84 0.59 -6.37 -9.73
C ALA A 84 1.46 -6.60 -8.49
N VAL A 85 1.30 -5.74 -7.49
CA VAL A 85 2.02 -5.82 -6.21
C VAL A 85 1.01 -5.99 -5.08
N PHE A 86 1.28 -6.95 -4.20
CA PHE A 86 0.42 -7.33 -3.09
C PHE A 86 1.20 -7.29 -1.78
N THR A 87 0.53 -6.93 -0.68
CA THR A 87 1.06 -7.06 0.68
C THR A 87 0.34 -8.19 1.41
N GLY A 88 1.06 -9.09 2.08
CA GLY A 88 0.45 -10.29 2.66
C GLY A 88 0.16 -11.33 1.59
N ILE A 89 -1.12 -11.63 1.36
CA ILE A 89 -1.57 -12.67 0.42
C ILE A 89 -1.83 -12.14 -0.99
N VAL A 90 -1.86 -13.02 -1.99
CA VAL A 90 -2.14 -12.65 -3.38
C VAL A 90 -3.65 -12.67 -3.62
N ASP A 91 -4.31 -11.60 -3.18
CA ASP A 91 -5.74 -11.36 -3.37
C ASP A 91 -6.01 -9.89 -3.70
N GLU A 92 -7.10 -9.60 -4.42
CA GLU A 92 -7.46 -8.22 -4.79
C GLU A 92 -7.67 -7.30 -3.58
N SER A 93 -8.04 -7.83 -2.40
CA SER A 93 -8.15 -7.00 -1.19
C SER A 93 -6.79 -6.51 -0.66
N HIS A 94 -5.71 -7.20 -1.05
CA HIS A 94 -4.32 -6.99 -0.64
C HIS A 94 -3.47 -6.32 -1.75
N LYS A 95 -4.05 -6.09 -2.93
CA LYS A 95 -3.36 -5.40 -4.02
C LYS A 95 -3.12 -3.94 -3.65
N VAL A 96 -1.86 -3.52 -3.74
CA VAL A 96 -1.42 -2.15 -3.42
C VAL A 96 -1.11 -1.35 -4.68
N ALA A 97 -0.55 -1.98 -5.71
CA ALA A 97 -0.17 -1.31 -6.96
C ALA A 97 -0.37 -2.19 -8.19
N GLU A 98 -0.52 -1.54 -9.34
CA GLU A 98 -0.56 -2.18 -10.65
C GLU A 98 0.18 -1.31 -11.67
N TYR A 99 0.98 -1.94 -12.54
CA TYR A 99 1.82 -1.32 -13.54
C TYR A 99 1.63 -2.02 -14.88
N THR A 100 1.57 -1.27 -15.99
CA THR A 100 1.24 -1.83 -17.32
C THR A 100 2.29 -1.44 -18.36
N ASN A 101 2.83 -2.34 -19.18
CA ASN A 101 3.93 -2.00 -20.13
C ASN A 101 5.23 -1.49 -19.46
N GLU A 102 6.23 -1.07 -20.23
CA GLU A 102 7.50 -0.49 -19.75
C GLU A 102 7.27 0.80 -18.93
N HIS A 103 6.86 0.66 -17.68
CA HIS A 103 6.85 1.75 -16.71
C HIS A 103 8.25 1.87 -16.13
N LYS A 104 9.06 2.73 -16.74
CA LYS A 104 10.07 3.42 -15.95
C LYS A 104 9.32 4.25 -14.92
N LEU A 105 9.32 3.78 -13.68
CA LEU A 105 8.85 4.58 -12.58
C LEU A 105 9.70 5.85 -12.59
N SER A 106 9.07 7.00 -12.82
CA SER A 106 9.77 8.27 -12.80
C SER A 106 10.29 8.59 -11.40
N VAL A 107 9.73 7.93 -10.38
CA VAL A 107 10.13 7.98 -8.97
C VAL A 107 9.82 6.65 -8.31
N ALA A 108 10.63 6.26 -7.33
CA ALA A 108 10.45 5.03 -6.58
C ALA A 108 9.09 4.93 -5.88
N GLN A 109 8.65 3.69 -5.63
CA GLN A 109 7.44 3.39 -4.86
C GLN A 109 7.79 2.61 -3.58
N LYS A 110 7.40 3.12 -2.42
CA LYS A 110 7.55 2.42 -1.13
C LYS A 110 6.50 1.33 -0.96
N PHE A 111 6.91 0.19 -0.43
CA PHE A 111 6.04 -0.87 0.06
C PHE A 111 6.46 -1.28 1.48
N ASP A 112 5.49 -1.53 2.35
CA ASP A 112 5.73 -1.81 3.77
C ASP A 112 4.78 -2.91 4.24
N GLY A 113 5.28 -4.15 4.26
CA GLY A 113 4.52 -5.31 4.69
C GLY A 113 5.41 -6.52 4.85
N LEU A 114 5.06 -7.40 5.81
CA LEU A 114 5.86 -8.58 6.13
C LEU A 114 6.13 -9.43 4.89
N PHE A 115 5.12 -9.61 4.05
CA PHE A 115 5.24 -10.20 2.73
C PHE A 115 4.87 -9.17 1.68
N THR A 116 5.71 -9.03 0.66
CA THR A 116 5.40 -8.27 -0.56
C THR A 116 5.62 -9.18 -1.76
N THR A 117 4.57 -9.35 -2.57
CA THR A 117 4.59 -10.24 -3.73
C THR A 117 4.40 -9.44 -5.01
N TYR A 118 5.36 -9.58 -5.93
CA TYR A 118 5.30 -9.04 -7.28
C TYR A 118 4.86 -10.13 -8.23
N VAL A 119 3.81 -9.91 -9.01
CA VAL A 119 3.26 -10.89 -9.95
C VAL A 119 3.24 -10.32 -11.35
N ILE A 120 3.72 -11.10 -12.32
CA ILE A 120 3.66 -10.79 -13.76
C ILE A 120 3.03 -11.95 -14.57
N ASP A 121 2.53 -11.67 -15.77
CA ASP A 121 1.54 -12.54 -16.43
C ASP A 121 1.96 -13.26 -17.74
N LYS A 122 2.95 -12.79 -18.50
CA LYS A 122 3.18 -13.26 -19.89
C LYS A 122 4.63 -13.60 -20.27
N ALA A 123 5.58 -12.78 -19.86
CA ALA A 123 6.96 -12.77 -20.34
C ALA A 123 7.94 -12.64 -19.17
N MET A 124 9.20 -12.32 -19.44
CA MET A 124 10.15 -12.00 -18.38
C MET A 124 10.12 -10.51 -18.05
N GLY A 125 10.10 -10.19 -16.76
CA GLY A 125 10.27 -8.84 -16.24
C GLY A 125 11.50 -8.73 -15.35
N ILE A 126 12.06 -7.54 -15.23
CA ILE A 126 13.11 -7.23 -14.25
C ILE A 126 12.61 -6.07 -13.40
N ILE A 127 12.61 -6.26 -12.08
CA ILE A 127 12.37 -5.16 -11.14
C ILE A 127 13.65 -4.83 -10.40
N TYR A 128 13.83 -3.56 -10.06
CA TYR A 128 14.96 -3.08 -9.29
C TYR A 128 14.46 -2.58 -7.95
N LEU A 129 14.96 -3.21 -6.89
CA LEU A 129 14.56 -2.93 -5.52
C LEU A 129 15.68 -2.25 -4.75
N SER A 130 15.34 -1.33 -3.87
CA SER A 130 16.26 -0.71 -2.91
C SER A 130 15.71 -0.86 -1.48
N SER A 131 16.60 -1.01 -0.50
CA SER A 131 16.26 -0.88 0.92
C SER A 131 16.58 0.52 1.47
N ASP A 132 17.15 1.41 0.66
CA ASP A 132 17.54 2.77 1.06
C ASP A 132 16.53 3.82 0.55
N ASN A 133 16.06 4.66 1.48
CA ASN A 133 15.16 5.76 1.21
C ASN A 133 15.84 6.97 0.56
N LEU A 134 17.15 7.14 0.77
CA LEU A 134 17.90 8.27 0.23
C LEU A 134 18.09 8.11 -1.28
N ASP A 135 18.42 6.89 -1.72
CA ASP A 135 18.58 6.56 -3.12
C ASP A 135 17.25 6.68 -3.89
N SER A 136 16.16 6.32 -3.23
CA SER A 136 14.82 6.29 -3.83
C SER A 136 14.17 7.66 -3.99
N ASN A 137 14.72 8.67 -3.29
CA ASN A 137 14.16 10.01 -3.20
C ASN A 137 12.65 10.01 -2.86
N TRP A 138 12.21 8.99 -2.09
CA TRP A 138 10.78 8.69 -1.90
C TRP A 138 10.02 9.83 -1.23
N THR A 139 10.66 10.63 -0.39
CA THR A 139 10.00 11.72 0.34
C THR A 139 10.04 13.07 -0.40
N SER A 140 10.57 13.14 -1.62
CA SER A 140 10.63 14.41 -2.36
C SER A 140 9.34 14.72 -3.13
N ILE A 141 8.87 15.95 -3.00
CA ILE A 141 7.80 16.49 -3.84
C ILE A 141 8.44 17.04 -5.11
N ILE A 142 8.08 16.46 -6.26
CA ILE A 142 8.50 16.92 -7.58
C ILE A 142 7.30 16.98 -8.51
N ASN A 143 7.35 17.84 -9.52
CA ASN A 143 6.25 18.04 -10.46
C ASN A 143 5.92 16.76 -11.24
N GLY A 144 4.63 16.41 -11.33
CA GLY A 144 4.13 15.22 -12.00
C GLY A 144 4.34 13.92 -11.21
N ARG A 145 4.80 13.98 -9.95
CA ARG A 145 5.00 12.77 -9.15
C ARG A 145 3.65 12.18 -8.76
N THR A 146 3.50 10.89 -9.00
CA THR A 146 2.39 10.08 -8.48
C THR A 146 2.90 8.91 -7.67
N GLY A 147 2.11 8.40 -6.75
CA GLY A 147 2.45 7.19 -6.01
C GLY A 147 1.32 6.73 -5.09
N ILE A 148 1.64 5.75 -4.24
CA ILE A 148 0.72 5.25 -3.22
C ILE A 148 1.33 5.37 -1.82
N VAL A 149 0.48 5.62 -0.83
CA VAL A 149 0.78 5.42 0.58
C VAL A 149 -0.13 4.31 1.07
N ALA A 150 0.48 3.21 1.49
CA ALA A 150 -0.20 2.12 2.17
C ALA A 150 0.26 2.06 3.63
N SER A 151 -0.64 1.70 4.53
CA SER A 151 -0.25 1.31 5.89
C SER A 151 0.63 0.07 5.88
N LYS A 152 1.39 -0.12 6.95
CA LYS A 152 2.18 -1.32 7.14
C LYS A 152 1.27 -2.55 7.17
N ASN A 153 1.59 -3.60 6.42
CA ASN A 153 0.77 -4.81 6.32
C ASN A 153 -0.66 -4.55 5.79
N TYR A 154 -0.85 -3.56 4.93
CA TYR A 154 -2.16 -3.27 4.33
C TYR A 154 -2.89 -4.52 3.81
N GLY A 155 -4.21 -4.56 4.02
CA GLY A 155 -5.09 -5.65 3.63
C GLY A 155 -5.16 -6.79 4.66
N THR A 156 -4.13 -6.95 5.50
CA THR A 156 -4.10 -7.96 6.57
C THR A 156 -4.62 -7.37 7.87
N LEU A 157 -5.57 -8.04 8.53
CA LEU A 157 -6.04 -7.62 9.85
C LEU A 157 -4.88 -7.70 10.86
N SER A 158 -4.40 -6.54 11.33
CA SER A 158 -3.22 -6.45 12.20
C SER A 158 -3.25 -5.18 13.07
N ASN A 159 -2.59 -5.24 14.23
CA ASN A 159 -2.35 -4.07 15.08
C ASN A 159 -1.12 -3.26 14.62
N ASP A 160 -0.24 -3.86 13.81
CA ASP A 160 0.96 -3.25 13.22
C ASP A 160 0.64 -2.65 11.85
N GLN A 161 -0.14 -1.56 11.88
CA GLN A 161 -0.64 -0.84 10.70
C GLN A 161 -0.20 0.63 10.67
N ASN A 162 0.53 1.10 11.67
CA ASN A 162 0.90 2.51 11.76
C ASN A 162 1.79 2.91 10.58
N THR A 163 1.52 4.08 9.99
CA THR A 163 2.39 4.66 8.95
C THR A 163 2.48 6.16 9.11
N LEU A 164 3.65 6.71 8.78
CA LEU A 164 3.93 8.13 8.76
C LEU A 164 4.79 8.43 7.53
N GLU A 165 4.20 9.16 6.59
CA GLU A 165 4.90 9.65 5.41
C GLU A 165 4.99 11.17 5.49
N THR A 166 6.18 11.71 5.26
CA THR A 166 6.43 13.14 5.18
C THR A 166 7.09 13.46 3.86
N PHE A 167 6.34 14.10 2.97
CA PHE A 167 6.84 14.58 1.70
C PHE A 167 7.24 16.05 1.80
N THR A 168 8.38 16.42 1.20
CA THR A 168 8.91 17.80 1.25
C THR A 168 9.40 18.25 -0.12
N SER A 169 9.08 19.49 -0.48
CA SER A 169 9.56 20.12 -1.71
C SER A 169 11.02 20.55 -1.59
N PRO A 170 11.84 20.35 -2.64
CA PRO A 170 13.08 21.09 -2.77
C PRO A 170 12.76 22.58 -2.87
N SER A 171 13.52 23.43 -2.17
CA SER A 171 13.44 24.90 -2.30
C SER A 171 12.11 25.58 -1.90
N LYS A 172 11.28 24.95 -1.05
CA LYS A 172 10.01 25.53 -0.56
C LYS A 172 9.03 25.95 -1.67
N ILE A 173 9.09 25.27 -2.81
CA ILE A 173 8.14 25.47 -3.91
C ILE A 173 6.79 24.88 -3.47
N VAL A 174 5.71 25.59 -3.78
CA VAL A 174 4.36 25.13 -3.47
C VAL A 174 3.83 24.26 -4.61
N TYR A 175 3.29 23.10 -4.25
CA TYR A 175 2.67 22.16 -5.17
C TYR A 175 1.19 22.01 -4.85
N ASP A 176 0.40 21.83 -5.90
CA ASP A 176 -0.97 21.32 -5.79
C ASP A 176 -0.87 19.81 -5.52
N MET A 177 -1.63 19.33 -4.54
CA MET A 177 -1.59 17.96 -4.05
C MET A 177 -2.98 17.36 -4.09
N SER A 178 -3.11 16.20 -4.72
CA SER A 178 -4.36 15.43 -4.76
C SER A 178 -4.15 14.07 -4.12
N LEU A 179 -5.05 13.73 -3.19
CA LEU A 179 -5.08 12.45 -2.46
C LEU A 179 -6.39 11.74 -2.76
N VAL A 180 -6.31 10.56 -3.36
CA VAL A 180 -7.46 9.70 -3.66
C VAL A 180 -7.46 8.54 -2.67
N PHE A 181 -8.47 8.50 -1.79
CA PHE A 181 -8.58 7.47 -0.76
C PHE A 181 -9.20 6.22 -1.37
N LYS A 182 -8.38 5.18 -1.57
CA LYS A 182 -8.83 3.92 -2.21
C LYS A 182 -9.51 3.00 -1.23
N LYS A 183 -8.89 2.82 -0.05
CA LYS A 183 -9.44 2.06 1.07
C LYS A 183 -8.95 2.66 2.38
N TRP A 184 -9.76 2.49 3.41
CA TRP A 184 -9.46 2.89 4.78
C TRP A 184 -10.27 2.02 5.72
N ASP A 185 -9.66 1.65 6.84
CA ASP A 185 -10.31 1.03 7.98
C ASP A 185 -10.07 1.89 9.21
N LEU A 186 -11.10 2.61 9.62
CA LEU A 186 -11.04 3.58 10.72
C LEU A 186 -11.86 3.08 11.92
N GLN A 187 -11.94 1.77 12.11
CA GLN A 187 -12.68 1.17 13.22
C GLN A 187 -11.99 1.39 14.57
N GLY A 188 -12.79 1.44 15.64
CA GLY A 188 -12.30 1.73 16.98
C GLY A 188 -11.67 3.12 17.07
N ASP A 189 -10.47 3.19 17.63
CA ASP A 189 -9.72 4.42 17.86
C ASP A 189 -8.74 4.76 16.72
N ALA A 190 -8.79 4.04 15.60
CA ALA A 190 -7.92 4.29 14.46
C ALA A 190 -8.17 5.68 13.85
N THR A 191 -7.08 6.36 13.48
CA THR A 191 -7.13 7.72 12.94
C THR A 191 -6.23 7.90 11.74
N LEU A 192 -6.69 8.71 10.78
CA LEU A 192 -5.92 9.14 9.62
C LEU A 192 -5.81 10.67 9.62
N THR A 193 -4.62 11.20 9.77
CA THR A 193 -4.34 12.64 9.77
C THR A 193 -3.57 13.04 8.52
N ILE A 194 -4.11 14.03 7.81
CA ILE A 194 -3.47 14.65 6.64
C ILE A 194 -3.18 16.10 6.98
N THR A 195 -1.90 16.49 6.94
CA THR A 195 -1.48 17.86 7.20
C THR A 195 -0.65 18.38 6.05
N SER A 196 -1.00 19.54 5.50
CA SER A 196 -0.16 20.25 4.55
C SER A 196 0.35 21.55 5.17
N SER A 197 1.58 21.93 4.81
CA SER A 197 2.17 23.18 5.23
C SER A 197 2.89 23.87 4.07
N ALA A 198 3.02 25.19 4.17
CA ALA A 198 3.75 26.03 3.24
C ALA A 198 4.58 27.05 4.03
N GLY A 199 5.88 27.15 3.75
CA GLY A 199 6.76 28.10 4.43
C GLY A 199 6.84 27.88 5.95
N GLY A 200 6.61 26.65 6.42
CA GLY A 200 6.60 26.29 7.84
C GLY A 200 5.28 26.59 8.58
N LYS A 201 4.23 27.06 7.88
CA LYS A 201 2.89 27.25 8.45
C LYS A 201 1.94 26.17 7.94
N VAL A 202 1.17 25.57 8.85
CA VAL A 202 0.09 24.64 8.50
C VAL A 202 -0.98 25.38 7.69
N ILE A 203 -1.25 24.89 6.47
CA ILE A 203 -2.28 25.41 5.57
C ILE A 203 -3.57 24.61 5.73
N SER A 204 -3.45 23.29 5.86
CA SER A 204 -4.59 22.42 6.12
C SER A 204 -4.20 21.30 7.07
N SER A 205 -5.12 20.93 7.95
CA SER A 205 -5.00 19.72 8.76
C SER A 205 -6.39 19.10 8.89
N SER A 206 -6.51 17.82 8.57
CA SER A 206 -7.76 17.06 8.68
C SER A 206 -7.47 15.71 9.30
N THR A 207 -8.26 15.36 10.32
CA THR A 207 -8.18 14.06 11.00
C THR A 207 -9.47 13.31 10.80
N TYR A 208 -9.36 12.12 10.22
CA TYR A 208 -10.46 11.21 9.94
C TYR A 208 -10.47 10.04 10.94
N ASN A 209 -11.65 9.57 11.28
CA ASN A 209 -11.91 8.47 12.22
C ASN A 209 -13.26 7.81 11.92
N SER A 210 -13.72 6.87 12.75
CA SER A 210 -15.00 6.16 12.61
C SER A 210 -16.25 7.05 12.47
N THR A 211 -16.21 8.30 12.93
CA THR A 211 -17.32 9.28 12.87
C THR A 211 -17.11 10.39 11.85
N HIS A 212 -15.87 10.65 11.45
CA HIS A 212 -15.50 11.65 10.45
C HIS A 212 -14.70 10.95 9.35
N LEU A 213 -15.40 10.43 8.35
CA LEU A 213 -14.81 9.62 7.29
C LEU A 213 -14.04 10.49 6.29
N PRO A 214 -12.96 9.97 5.67
CA PRO A 214 -12.27 10.67 4.60
C PRO A 214 -13.17 10.81 3.36
N PRO A 215 -13.05 11.90 2.61
CA PRO A 215 -13.72 12.03 1.31
C PRO A 215 -13.10 11.06 0.29
N ASP A 216 -13.73 10.90 -0.88
CA ASP A 216 -13.13 10.12 -1.98
C ASP A 216 -11.81 10.75 -2.46
N VAL A 217 -11.77 12.08 -2.53
CA VAL A 217 -10.61 12.87 -2.95
C VAL A 217 -10.45 14.07 -2.03
N LYS A 218 -9.20 14.35 -1.63
CA LYS A 218 -8.81 15.58 -0.93
C LYS A 218 -7.80 16.34 -1.77
N PHE A 219 -8.10 17.59 -2.04
CA PHE A 219 -7.15 18.55 -2.61
C PHE A 219 -6.54 19.39 -1.50
N THR A 220 -5.25 19.67 -1.62
CA THR A 220 -4.53 20.61 -0.76
C THR A 220 -3.34 21.18 -1.52
N PHE A 221 -2.60 22.10 -0.91
CA PHE A 221 -1.37 22.63 -1.44
C PHE A 221 -0.36 22.89 -0.33
N GLY A 222 0.91 22.94 -0.69
CA GLY A 222 1.99 23.19 0.25
C GLY A 222 3.38 22.93 -0.31
N ASP A 223 4.40 23.20 0.49
CA ASP A 223 5.77 22.72 0.27
C ASP A 223 6.08 21.48 1.11
N ASN A 224 5.14 21.04 1.95
CA ASN A 224 5.25 19.84 2.78
C ASN A 224 3.87 19.18 2.98
N LEU A 225 3.86 17.85 2.97
CA LEU A 225 2.69 17.01 3.20
C LEU A 225 3.03 15.91 4.19
N VAL A 226 2.23 15.77 5.23
CA VAL A 226 2.31 14.69 6.21
C VAL A 226 1.04 13.85 6.14
N ILE A 227 1.21 12.54 5.93
CA ILE A 227 0.15 11.54 5.98
C ILE A 227 0.48 10.61 7.13
N LYS A 228 -0.39 10.56 8.14
CA LYS A 228 -0.22 9.71 9.31
C LYS A 228 -1.44 8.85 9.54
N TYR A 229 -1.26 7.55 9.62
CA TYR A 229 -2.29 6.62 10.06
C TYR A 229 -1.82 5.92 11.32
N ASP A 230 -2.64 5.95 12.36
CA ASP A 230 -2.41 5.25 13.62
C ASP A 230 -3.59 4.30 13.86
N SER A 231 -3.31 3.01 14.07
CA SER A 231 -4.32 2.01 14.46
C SER A 231 -4.83 2.26 15.88
N ASN A 232 -3.98 2.82 16.76
CA ASN A 232 -4.26 3.12 18.16
C ASN A 232 -4.74 1.91 19.00
N GLY A 233 -4.29 0.70 18.66
CA GLY A 233 -4.58 -0.51 19.45
C GLY A 233 -5.40 -1.58 18.74
N PRO A 234 -6.60 -1.30 18.18
CA PRO A 234 -7.37 -2.30 17.46
C PRO A 234 -6.64 -2.85 16.24
N GLU A 235 -6.97 -4.08 15.87
CA GLU A 235 -6.58 -4.61 14.57
C GLU A 235 -7.38 -3.91 13.47
N THR A 236 -6.72 -3.53 12.40
CA THR A 236 -7.33 -2.91 11.22
C THR A 236 -6.74 -3.52 9.96
N ILE A 237 -7.44 -3.39 8.83
CA ILE A 237 -6.88 -3.72 7.51
C ILE A 237 -6.09 -2.56 6.89
N GLY A 238 -6.06 -1.42 7.58
CA GLY A 238 -5.20 -0.29 7.23
C GLY A 238 -5.76 0.71 6.22
N VAL A 239 -4.89 1.43 5.54
CA VAL A 239 -5.22 2.51 4.60
C VAL A 239 -4.43 2.39 3.31
N LEU A 240 -5.06 2.74 2.17
CA LEU A 240 -4.42 2.87 0.87
C LEU A 240 -4.87 4.18 0.20
N ILE A 241 -3.90 5.04 -0.10
CA ILE A 241 -4.11 6.37 -0.68
C ILE A 241 -3.23 6.51 -1.92
N ASN A 242 -3.80 6.94 -3.04
CA ASN A 242 -3.01 7.36 -4.19
C ASN A 242 -2.77 8.87 -4.09
N PHE A 243 -1.54 9.31 -4.32
CA PHE A 243 -1.20 10.74 -4.33
C PHE A 243 -0.69 11.19 -5.68
N SER A 244 -0.82 12.49 -5.94
CA SER A 244 -0.19 13.18 -7.06
C SER A 244 0.22 14.59 -6.65
N PHE A 245 1.36 15.06 -7.18
CA PHE A 245 1.92 16.39 -6.95
C PHE A 245 2.15 17.09 -8.29
N ASP A 246 1.55 18.25 -8.46
CA ASP A 246 1.73 19.10 -9.63
C ASP A 246 2.23 20.47 -9.19
N LEU A 247 3.09 21.08 -10.00
CA LEU A 247 3.61 22.41 -9.73
C LEU A 247 2.43 23.38 -9.60
N GLY A 248 2.33 24.05 -8.45
CA GLY A 248 1.21 24.94 -8.16
C GLY A 248 1.08 25.97 -9.28
N THR A 249 -0.04 25.92 -10.01
CA THR A 249 -0.36 27.01 -10.92
C THR A 249 -0.81 28.16 -10.04
N ASN A 250 0.01 29.22 -9.92
CA ASN A 250 -0.37 30.43 -9.20
C ASN A 250 -1.55 31.14 -9.91
N ASN A 251 -2.75 30.54 -9.88
CA ASN A 251 -3.99 31.26 -10.05
C ASN A 251 -4.32 31.81 -8.66
N SER A 252 -3.89 33.04 -8.43
CA SER A 252 -3.99 33.86 -7.21
C SER A 252 -5.42 34.16 -6.73
N ASN A 253 -6.39 33.26 -6.91
CA ASN A 253 -7.80 33.49 -6.61
C ASN A 253 -8.33 32.80 -5.34
N TRP A 254 -7.49 32.22 -4.48
CA TRP A 254 -7.96 31.55 -3.25
C TRP A 254 -7.65 32.26 -1.93
N ILE A 255 -7.22 33.53 -1.97
CA ILE A 255 -7.20 34.38 -0.78
C ILE A 255 -8.40 35.32 -0.81
N THR A 256 -9.55 34.87 -0.28
CA THR A 256 -10.36 35.59 0.73
C THR A 256 -11.73 34.93 0.90
N SER A 257 -11.98 34.37 2.10
CA SER A 257 -13.30 34.40 2.70
C SER A 257 -13.15 34.35 4.23
N THR A 258 -12.86 35.51 4.81
CA THR A 258 -13.34 35.82 6.16
C THR A 258 -14.37 36.91 5.99
N ASP A 259 -15.62 36.56 6.31
CA ASP A 259 -16.81 37.41 6.31
C ASP A 259 -16.59 38.76 7.02
N MET A 260 -17.11 39.84 6.41
CA MET A 260 -18.03 40.83 7.01
C MET A 260 -18.25 42.05 6.05
N PRO A 261 -19.34 42.84 6.22
CA PRO A 261 -20.33 43.03 5.16
C PRO A 261 -20.38 44.43 4.53
N GLY A 262 -21.01 44.52 3.36
CA GLY A 262 -21.63 45.74 2.84
C GLY A 262 -20.96 46.33 1.60
N GLY A 263 -21.66 46.30 0.46
CA GLY A 263 -21.24 47.03 -0.74
C GLY A 263 -21.86 46.49 -2.02
N THR A 264 -23.10 46.90 -2.31
CA THR A 264 -23.79 46.64 -3.58
C THR A 264 -23.00 47.23 -4.75
N THR A 265 -22.72 46.44 -5.80
CA THR A 265 -22.68 46.91 -7.20
C THR A 265 -22.63 45.73 -8.18
N THR A 266 -23.62 45.69 -9.05
CA THR A 266 -23.81 44.80 -10.21
C THR A 266 -22.69 44.90 -11.25
N LYS A 267 -22.21 43.76 -11.79
CA LYS A 267 -21.70 43.63 -13.17
C LYS A 267 -21.72 42.17 -13.66
N SER A 268 -22.03 42.05 -14.95
CA SER A 268 -22.45 40.89 -15.78
C SER A 268 -21.41 39.74 -15.92
N PRO A 269 -21.84 38.48 -16.22
CA PRO A 269 -20.95 37.31 -16.26
C PRO A 269 -20.25 37.10 -17.62
N PRO A 270 -19.03 36.54 -17.66
CA PRO A 270 -18.46 36.00 -18.89
C PRO A 270 -18.62 34.47 -18.99
N VAL A 271 -19.35 34.10 -20.04
CA VAL A 271 -19.11 33.01 -21.01
C VAL A 271 -18.54 31.67 -20.50
N VAL A 272 -19.43 30.68 -20.56
CA VAL A 272 -19.22 29.23 -20.46
C VAL A 272 -18.39 28.71 -21.63
N SER A 273 -17.33 27.97 -21.33
CA SER A 273 -16.71 27.02 -22.27
C SER A 273 -16.92 25.61 -21.73
N THR A 274 -17.90 24.91 -22.30
CA THR A 274 -18.14 23.48 -22.06
C THR A 274 -17.09 22.65 -22.75
N THR A 275 -16.31 21.89 -21.99
CA THR A 275 -15.55 20.74 -22.51
C THR A 275 -16.11 19.48 -21.86
N THR A 276 -16.71 18.63 -22.70
CA THR A 276 -17.33 17.35 -22.35
C THR A 276 -16.28 16.38 -21.78
N VAL A 277 -16.43 15.97 -20.52
CA VAL A 277 -15.69 14.85 -19.93
C VAL A 277 -16.65 13.68 -19.71
N GLY A 278 -16.24 12.51 -20.22
CA GLY A 278 -17.03 11.29 -20.30
C GLY A 278 -17.50 10.76 -18.96
N THR A 279 -18.72 10.24 -18.99
CA THR A 279 -19.44 9.53 -17.95
C THR A 279 -18.60 8.41 -17.34
N ILE A 280 -18.24 8.51 -16.05
CA ILE A 280 -17.71 7.38 -15.28
C ILE A 280 -18.83 6.75 -14.48
N THR A 281 -19.00 5.46 -14.70
CA THR A 281 -20.01 4.58 -14.13
C THR A 281 -19.85 4.46 -12.62
N ARG A 282 -20.98 4.67 -11.93
CA ARG A 282 -21.22 4.55 -10.48
C ARG A 282 -20.84 3.16 -9.94
N GLY A 283 -19.74 3.06 -9.20
CA GLY A 283 -19.39 1.90 -8.37
C GLY A 283 -19.94 2.07 -6.95
N THR A 284 -20.82 1.18 -6.52
CA THR A 284 -21.41 1.17 -5.16
C THR A 284 -20.42 0.65 -4.12
N THR A 285 -20.11 1.46 -3.12
CA THR A 285 -19.39 1.06 -1.90
C THR A 285 -20.24 0.06 -1.11
N GLN A 286 -19.78 -1.19 -0.97
CA GLN A 286 -20.41 -2.18 -0.09
C GLN A 286 -19.86 -2.08 1.32
N ARG A 287 -20.76 -1.78 2.27
CA ARG A 287 -20.57 -1.89 3.71
C ARG A 287 -20.69 -3.36 4.09
N PHE A 288 -19.66 -3.96 4.68
CA PHE A 288 -19.78 -5.27 5.32
C PHE A 288 -20.33 -5.08 6.74
N GLU A 289 -21.55 -5.55 6.99
CA GLU A 289 -22.07 -5.76 8.34
C GLU A 289 -21.83 -7.23 8.74
N THR A 290 -21.03 -7.48 9.77
CA THR A 290 -20.82 -8.81 10.35
C THR A 290 -21.81 -9.04 11.49
N THR A 291 -22.86 -9.83 11.25
CA THR A 291 -23.69 -10.40 12.31
C THR A 291 -23.08 -11.69 12.83
N THR A 292 -22.53 -11.66 14.05
CA THR A 292 -22.06 -12.85 14.76
C THR A 292 -23.24 -13.61 15.37
N LYS A 293 -23.60 -14.77 14.80
CA LYS A 293 -24.40 -15.78 15.51
C LYS A 293 -23.46 -16.74 16.24
N SER A 294 -23.39 -16.59 17.57
CA SER A 294 -22.78 -17.58 18.45
C SER A 294 -23.57 -18.89 18.36
N ARG A 295 -22.90 -19.98 17.96
CA ARG A 295 -23.42 -21.34 18.06
C ARG A 295 -22.46 -22.15 18.92
N THR A 296 -22.86 -22.36 20.16
CA THR A 296 -22.22 -23.25 21.14
C THR A 296 -22.17 -24.67 20.59
N ILE A 297 -20.97 -25.24 20.42
CA ILE A 297 -20.78 -26.67 20.19
C ILE A 297 -20.07 -27.22 21.42
N HIS A 298 -20.79 -28.06 22.17
CA HIS A 298 -20.25 -28.85 23.26
C HIS A 298 -19.21 -29.83 22.71
N SER A 299 -17.95 -29.69 23.17
CA SER A 299 -16.88 -30.65 22.93
C SER A 299 -17.06 -31.86 23.86
N LEU A 300 -17.31 -33.04 23.26
CA LEU A 300 -17.22 -34.33 23.93
C LEU A 300 -15.73 -34.72 24.01
N PHE A 301 -15.19 -34.63 25.23
CA PHE A 301 -13.88 -35.19 25.58
C PHE A 301 -13.94 -36.72 25.48
N VAL A 302 -13.16 -37.30 24.55
CA VAL A 302 -12.78 -38.71 24.59
C VAL A 302 -11.35 -38.78 25.09
N SER A 303 -11.19 -39.18 26.35
CA SER A 303 -9.90 -39.45 26.99
C SER A 303 -9.31 -40.74 26.41
N ILE A 304 -8.15 -40.65 25.77
CA ILE A 304 -7.32 -41.82 25.44
C ILE A 304 -6.24 -41.93 26.52
N SER A 305 -6.39 -42.91 27.41
CA SER A 305 -5.40 -43.29 28.41
C SER A 305 -4.21 -43.98 27.73
N LEU A 306 -3.01 -43.42 27.89
CA LEU A 306 -1.74 -44.04 27.55
C LEU A 306 -1.32 -45.01 28.67
N VAL A 307 -1.34 -46.31 28.37
CA VAL A 307 -0.74 -47.35 29.20
C VAL A 307 0.70 -47.56 28.73
N PHE A 308 1.67 -47.20 29.57
CA PHE A 308 3.06 -47.61 29.42
C PHE A 308 3.21 -49.06 29.87
N ILE A 309 3.58 -49.97 28.96
CA ILE A 309 4.15 -51.28 29.32
C ILE A 309 5.65 -51.20 29.05
N SER A 310 6.43 -51.13 30.12
CA SER A 310 7.85 -51.45 30.12
C SER A 310 8.01 -52.97 30.27
N MET A 311 8.61 -53.66 29.30
CA MET A 311 9.35 -54.90 29.55
C MET A 311 10.42 -55.12 28.46
N PHE A 312 11.68 -55.16 28.92
CA PHE A 312 12.80 -56.00 28.49
C PHE A 312 12.97 -56.35 27.01
N LEU A 313 14.04 -55.80 26.40
CA LEU A 313 15.26 -56.55 26.05
C LEU A 313 16.42 -55.57 25.77
#